data_AF-A0A6N6SSR2-F1
#
_entry.id   AF-A0A6N6SSR2-F1
#
_cell.length_a   1.000
_cell.length_b   1.000
_cell.length_c   1.000
_cell.angle_alpha   90.00
_cell.angle_beta   90.00
_cell.angle_gamma   90.00
#
_symmetry.space_group_name_H-M   'P 1'
#
loop_
_entity.id
_entity.type
_entity.pdbx_description
1 polymer ?
#
loop_
_entity_poly.entity_id
_entity_poly.type
_entity_poly.pdbx_seq_one_letter_code
_entity_poly.pdbx_strand_id
1 'polypeptide(L)'
;MRKLLILGLMLAGMCIGLTPGSALAQQRWAAIDPNSEVSSSVVWADTEDKAREAAMASCKRVSKSCAGGPASTNTMSDIFAVMCCTQPRLGCAIYAGSDRQDALNGVKKIFADANYSNCTLRHYLSAGTGRKE
;
A
#
# COMPACT_ATOMS: atom_id res chain seq x y z
N MET A 1 36.24 54.95 51.02
CA MET A 1 35.84 54.00 52.07
C MET A 1 34.51 53.36 51.71
N ARG A 2 34.37 52.06 52.03
CA ARG A 2 33.20 51.15 51.89
C ARG A 2 32.99 50.41 50.56
N LYS A 3 33.51 49.17 50.59
CA LYS A 3 33.08 47.95 49.90
C LYS A 3 31.56 47.77 49.87
N LEU A 4 31.02 47.11 48.83
CA LEU A 4 30.29 45.84 48.99
C LEU A 4 30.11 45.10 47.65
N LEU A 5 30.54 43.84 47.63
CA LEU A 5 30.24 42.79 46.65
C LEU A 5 28.81 42.26 46.86
N ILE A 6 28.07 42.00 45.76
CA ILE A 6 26.99 40.99 45.63
C ILE A 6 26.98 40.63 44.12
N LEU A 7 27.52 39.52 43.60
CA LEU A 7 27.27 38.08 43.80
C LEU A 7 25.81 37.64 43.61
N GLY A 8 25.49 37.21 42.39
CA GLY A 8 24.59 36.09 42.13
C GLY A 8 23.12 36.43 41.86
N LEU A 9 22.65 36.13 40.65
CA LEU A 9 21.63 35.09 40.45
C LEU A 9 21.51 34.79 38.94
N MET A 10 22.06 33.64 38.52
CA MET A 10 21.66 33.00 37.28
C MET A 10 20.24 32.49 37.48
N LEU A 11 19.23 33.15 36.88
CA LEU A 11 17.93 32.53 36.71
C LEU A 11 17.94 31.65 35.46
N ALA A 12 17.88 30.36 35.75
CA ALA A 12 17.68 29.23 34.86
C ALA A 12 16.78 29.56 33.66
N GLY A 13 17.40 29.54 32.47
CA GLY A 13 16.69 29.34 31.21
C GLY A 13 16.13 27.93 31.17
N MET A 14 14.87 27.77 31.55
CA MET A 14 14.12 26.54 31.33
C MET A 14 13.63 26.57 29.87
N CYS A 15 14.52 26.19 28.95
CA CYS A 15 14.16 25.88 27.58
C CYS A 15 13.09 24.78 27.61
N ILE A 16 11.85 25.15 27.31
CA ILE A 16 10.80 24.19 26.94
C ILE A 16 11.31 23.53 25.66
N GLY A 17 11.96 22.38 25.82
CA GLY A 17 12.34 21.51 24.73
C GLY A 17 11.06 21.07 24.04
N LEU A 18 10.71 21.75 22.95
CA LEU A 18 9.88 21.19 21.90
C LEU A 18 10.66 20.01 21.33
N THR A 19 10.53 18.84 21.95
CA THR A 19 10.88 17.60 21.27
C THR A 19 9.95 17.54 20.06
N PRO A 20 10.47 17.50 18.83
CA PRO A 20 9.65 17.10 17.70
C PRO A 20 9.22 15.68 18.02
N GLY A 21 7.99 15.53 18.53
CA GLY A 21 7.35 14.24 18.63
C GLY A 21 7.38 13.68 17.22
N SER A 22 8.18 12.64 17.01
CA SER A 22 8.22 11.90 15.76
C SER A 22 6.77 11.59 15.42
N ALA A 23 6.23 12.28 14.41
CA ALA A 23 4.98 11.88 13.80
C ALA A 23 5.26 10.46 13.31
N LEU A 24 4.80 9.46 14.07
CA LEU A 24 4.87 8.08 13.64
C LEU A 24 4.20 8.08 12.28
N ALA A 25 4.98 7.85 11.22
CA ALA A 25 4.46 7.71 9.88
C ALA A 25 3.37 6.64 9.98
N GLN A 26 2.12 7.09 9.93
CA GLN A 26 1.00 6.26 10.32
C GLN A 26 0.98 5.09 9.34
N GLN A 27 1.23 3.88 9.86
CA GLN A 27 1.36 2.71 9.00
C GLN A 27 0.04 2.55 8.24
N ARG A 28 0.11 2.63 6.92
CA ARG A 28 -1.04 2.54 6.02
C ARG A 28 -0.86 1.32 5.15
N TRP A 29 -1.94 0.58 4.95
CA TRP A 29 -2.00 -0.55 4.04
C TRP A 29 -2.73 -0.15 2.78
N ALA A 30 -2.17 -0.49 1.63
CA ALA A 30 -2.80 -0.39 0.32
C ALA A 30 -3.27 -1.78 -0.09
N ALA A 31 -4.46 -1.89 -0.66
CA ALA A 31 -4.97 -3.17 -1.16
C ALA A 31 -5.84 -3.00 -2.40
N ILE A 32 -5.96 -4.06 -3.18
CA ILE A 32 -6.77 -4.11 -4.40
C ILE A 32 -7.19 -5.55 -4.68
N ASP A 33 -8.47 -5.73 -5.03
CA ASP A 33 -9.05 -6.98 -5.52
C ASP A 33 -9.35 -6.82 -7.03
N PRO A 34 -8.64 -7.54 -7.92
CA PRO A 34 -8.76 -7.35 -9.36
C PRO A 34 -10.08 -7.92 -9.91
N ASN A 35 -10.51 -7.40 -11.05
CA ASN A 35 -11.64 -7.92 -11.81
C ASN A 35 -11.31 -7.98 -13.31
N SER A 36 -12.19 -8.61 -14.10
CA SER A 36 -11.97 -8.77 -15.54
C SER A 36 -12.26 -7.51 -16.37
N GLU A 37 -13.06 -6.59 -15.81
CA GLU A 37 -13.46 -5.33 -16.47
C GLU A 37 -12.44 -4.19 -16.27
N VAL A 38 -11.36 -4.41 -15.52
CA VAL A 38 -10.29 -3.43 -15.28
C VAL A 38 -10.79 -2.17 -14.54
N SER A 39 -11.77 -2.35 -13.65
CA SER A 39 -12.39 -1.25 -12.89
C SER A 39 -12.01 -1.19 -11.42
N SER A 40 -11.19 -2.14 -10.94
CA SER A 40 -10.72 -2.17 -9.56
C SER A 40 -9.79 -1.01 -9.21
N SER A 41 -9.98 -0.43 -8.03
CA SER A 41 -9.17 0.67 -7.49
C SER A 41 -8.35 0.21 -6.28
N VAL A 42 -7.20 0.84 -6.06
CA VAL A 42 -6.48 0.72 -4.78
C VAL A 42 -7.30 1.41 -3.68
N VAL A 43 -7.42 0.75 -2.54
CA VAL A 43 -8.00 1.29 -1.32
C VAL A 43 -6.97 1.27 -0.20
N TRP A 44 -7.21 2.05 0.85
CA TRP A 44 -6.28 2.14 1.97
C TRP A 44 -6.98 2.02 3.32
N ALA A 45 -6.28 1.43 4.29
CA ALA A 45 -6.70 1.34 5.68
C ALA A 45 -5.49 1.38 6.64
N ASP A 46 -5.77 1.42 7.93
CA ASP A 46 -4.79 1.39 9.03
C ASP A 46 -4.26 -0.02 9.31
N THR A 47 -5.00 -1.07 8.93
CA THR A 47 -4.56 -2.47 9.05
C THR A 47 -4.67 -3.22 7.73
N GLU A 48 -3.90 -4.30 7.58
CA GLU A 48 -3.94 -5.15 6.40
C GLU A 48 -5.34 -5.72 6.17
N ASP A 49 -5.95 -6.32 7.19
CA ASP A 49 -7.27 -6.95 7.10
C ASP A 49 -8.34 -5.97 6.62
N LYS A 50 -8.39 -4.77 7.21
CA LYS A 50 -9.34 -3.73 6.80
C LYS A 50 -9.11 -3.28 5.36
N ALA A 51 -7.86 -3.19 4.92
CA ALA A 51 -7.55 -2.82 3.54
C ALA A 51 -8.04 -3.92 2.57
N ARG A 52 -7.78 -5.19 2.89
CA ARG A 52 -8.21 -6.35 2.09
C ARG A 52 -9.74 -6.45 2.01
N GLU A 53 -10.43 -6.32 3.14
CA GLU A 53 -11.90 -6.30 3.20
C GLU A 53 -12.49 -5.14 2.39
N ALA A 54 -11.93 -3.94 2.56
CA ALA A 54 -12.33 -2.75 1.81
C ALA A 54 -12.09 -2.93 0.30
N ALA A 55 -11.02 -3.63 -0.10
CA ALA A 55 -10.69 -3.87 -1.50
C ALA A 55 -11.71 -4.81 -2.15
N MET A 56 -12.06 -5.90 -1.47
CA MET A 56 -13.10 -6.83 -1.92
C MET A 56 -14.46 -6.13 -2.00
N ALA A 57 -14.82 -5.34 -0.97
CA ALA A 57 -16.05 -4.57 -0.98
C ALA A 57 -16.06 -3.54 -2.12
N SER A 58 -14.93 -2.89 -2.40
CA SER A 58 -14.79 -1.93 -3.50
C SER A 58 -15.00 -2.58 -4.85
N CYS A 59 -14.36 -3.72 -5.09
CA CYS A 59 -14.56 -4.46 -6.33
C CYS A 59 -16.03 -4.88 -6.51
N LYS A 60 -16.65 -5.45 -5.47
CA LYS A 60 -18.05 -5.94 -5.53
C LYS A 60 -19.08 -4.84 -5.81
N ARG A 61 -18.77 -3.57 -5.48
CA ARG A 61 -19.64 -2.43 -5.81
C ARG A 61 -19.68 -2.13 -7.31
N VAL A 62 -18.61 -2.45 -8.04
CA VAL A 62 -18.45 -2.04 -9.45
C VAL A 62 -18.38 -3.21 -10.43
N SER A 63 -18.20 -4.44 -9.93
CA SER A 63 -18.01 -5.63 -10.75
C SER A 63 -18.57 -6.89 -10.10
N LYS A 64 -19.02 -7.83 -10.94
CA LYS A 64 -19.42 -9.19 -10.56
C LYS A 64 -18.31 -10.23 -10.76
N SER A 65 -17.16 -9.83 -11.32
CA SER A 65 -16.06 -10.73 -11.69
C SER A 65 -14.81 -10.54 -10.82
N CYS A 66 -14.98 -10.02 -9.61
CA CYS A 66 -13.91 -9.89 -8.61
C CYS A 66 -13.23 -11.24 -8.36
N ALA A 67 -11.90 -11.24 -8.33
CA ALA A 67 -11.11 -12.44 -8.09
C ALA A 67 -11.31 -13.01 -6.68
N GLY A 68 -11.61 -12.14 -5.70
CA GLY A 68 -11.83 -12.53 -4.31
C GLY A 68 -10.55 -12.84 -3.55
N GLY A 69 -9.39 -12.51 -4.15
CA GLY A 69 -8.06 -12.69 -3.59
C GLY A 69 -7.28 -11.38 -3.67
N PRO A 70 -7.56 -10.39 -2.81
CA PRO A 70 -6.87 -9.12 -2.86
C PRO A 70 -5.37 -9.28 -2.56
N ALA A 71 -4.55 -8.44 -3.20
CA ALA A 71 -3.18 -8.17 -2.73
C ALA A 71 -3.19 -6.98 -1.79
N SER A 72 -2.26 -6.99 -0.83
CA SER A 72 -2.04 -5.94 0.15
C SER A 72 -0.55 -5.67 0.33
N THR A 73 -0.19 -4.42 0.64
CA THR A 73 1.16 -4.00 1.02
C THR A 73 1.11 -2.78 1.93
N ASN A 74 2.05 -2.68 2.86
CA ASN A 74 2.29 -1.46 3.66
C ASN A 74 3.42 -0.58 3.08
N THR A 75 4.05 -1.00 1.98
CA THR A 75 5.11 -0.24 1.30
C THR A 75 4.48 0.61 0.20
N MET A 76 4.31 1.91 0.44
CA MET A 76 3.61 2.81 -0.49
C MET A 76 4.35 3.07 -1.82
N SER A 77 5.63 2.70 -1.90
CA SER A 77 6.40 2.72 -3.15
C SER A 77 6.19 1.48 -4.02
N ASP A 78 5.53 0.43 -3.51
CA ASP A 78 5.27 -0.78 -4.28
C ASP A 78 4.35 -0.51 -5.46
N ILE A 79 4.42 -1.42 -6.43
CA ILE A 79 3.60 -1.45 -7.62
C ILE A 79 2.78 -2.74 -7.61
N PHE A 80 1.47 -2.59 -7.83
CA PHE A 80 0.60 -3.72 -8.11
C PHE A 80 0.62 -4.06 -9.59
N ALA A 81 0.84 -5.33 -9.94
CA ALA A 81 0.64 -5.84 -11.30
C ALA A 81 -0.66 -6.62 -11.38
N VAL A 82 -1.58 -6.20 -12.26
CA VAL A 82 -2.86 -6.88 -12.49
C VAL A 82 -2.78 -7.70 -13.77
N MET A 83 -2.98 -9.00 -13.67
CA MET A 83 -2.95 -9.90 -14.81
C MET A 83 -4.22 -10.74 -14.85
N CYS A 84 -4.72 -11.00 -16.06
CA CYS A 84 -5.84 -11.91 -16.25
C CYS A 84 -5.47 -12.96 -17.30
N CYS A 85 -5.92 -14.18 -17.09
CA CYS A 85 -5.73 -15.32 -17.98
C CYS A 85 -7.10 -15.83 -18.42
N THR A 86 -7.16 -16.48 -19.58
CA THR A 86 -8.44 -17.02 -20.12
C THR A 86 -8.50 -18.54 -20.12
N GLN A 87 -7.41 -19.23 -19.78
CA GLN A 87 -7.35 -20.69 -19.68
C GLN A 87 -6.84 -21.08 -18.28
N PRO A 88 -7.42 -22.11 -17.63
CA PRO A 88 -8.54 -22.94 -18.10
C PRO A 88 -9.90 -22.22 -18.10
N ARG A 89 -9.98 -21.06 -17.44
CA ARG A 89 -11.15 -20.17 -17.43
C ARG A 89 -10.67 -18.73 -17.27
N LEU A 90 -11.57 -17.77 -17.43
CA LEU A 90 -11.28 -16.38 -17.09
C LEU A 90 -10.97 -16.25 -15.59
N GLY A 91 -9.80 -15.72 -15.26
CA GLY A 91 -9.38 -15.45 -13.89
C GLY A 91 -8.37 -14.32 -13.86
N CYS A 92 -8.50 -13.44 -12.87
CA CYS A 92 -7.57 -12.33 -12.65
C CYS A 92 -6.86 -12.53 -11.31
N ALA A 93 -5.60 -12.11 -11.25
CA ALA A 93 -4.78 -12.14 -10.06
C ALA A 93 -3.96 -10.85 -10.00
N ILE A 94 -3.41 -10.62 -8.82
CA ILE A 94 -2.65 -9.43 -8.51
C ILE A 94 -1.51 -9.75 -7.57
N TYR A 95 -0.41 -9.02 -7.72
CA TYR A 95 0.73 -9.11 -6.82
C TYR A 95 1.34 -7.72 -6.62
N ALA A 96 1.80 -7.43 -5.40
CA ALA A 96 2.53 -6.21 -5.08
C ALA A 96 4.03 -6.51 -5.06
N GLY A 97 4.81 -5.73 -5.80
CA GLY A 97 6.27 -5.85 -5.83
C GLY A 97 6.94 -4.50 -5.72
N SER A 98 8.23 -4.51 -5.40
CA SER A 98 9.06 -3.31 -5.23
C SER A 98 9.28 -2.53 -6.55
N ASP A 99 9.13 -3.22 -7.69
CA ASP A 99 9.12 -2.64 -9.03
C ASP A 99 8.18 -3.41 -9.98
N ARG A 100 8.08 -2.98 -11.24
CA ARG A 100 7.20 -3.59 -12.25
C ARG A 100 7.59 -5.03 -12.60
N GLN A 101 8.88 -5.35 -12.58
CA GLN A 101 9.39 -6.66 -12.97
C GLN A 101 9.14 -7.67 -11.85
N ASP A 102 9.41 -7.26 -10.60
CA ASP A 102 9.08 -8.01 -9.39
C ASP A 102 7.57 -8.29 -9.32
N ALA A 103 6.76 -7.23 -9.45
CA ALA A 103 5.30 -7.35 -9.45
C ALA A 103 4.79 -8.31 -10.54
N LEU A 104 5.34 -8.20 -11.76
CA LEU A 104 4.99 -9.06 -12.90
C LEU A 104 5.41 -10.51 -12.68
N ASN A 105 6.59 -10.76 -12.13
CA ASN A 105 7.09 -12.10 -11.85
C ASN A 105 6.23 -12.79 -10.78
N GLY A 106 5.88 -12.06 -9.70
CA GLY A 106 5.00 -12.57 -8.66
C GLY A 106 3.62 -12.96 -9.19
N VAL A 107 2.96 -12.11 -9.97
CA VAL A 107 1.63 -12.45 -10.52
C VAL A 107 1.69 -13.57 -11.55
N LYS A 108 2.76 -13.67 -12.36
CA LYS A 108 2.98 -14.82 -13.26
C LYS A 108 3.14 -16.12 -12.47
N LYS A 109 3.85 -16.09 -11.35
CA LYS A 109 4.02 -17.25 -10.47
C LYS A 109 2.68 -17.72 -9.91
N ILE A 110 1.81 -16.81 -9.46
CA ILE A 110 0.44 -17.16 -9.00
C ILE A 110 -0.31 -17.98 -10.06
N PHE A 111 -0.28 -17.53 -11.32
CA PHE A 111 -0.97 -18.24 -12.40
C PHE A 111 -0.28 -19.54 -12.81
N ALA A 112 1.05 -19.58 -12.84
CA ALA A 112 1.80 -20.81 -13.12
C ALA A 112 1.52 -21.89 -12.07
N ASP A 113 1.54 -21.54 -10.78
CA ASP A 113 1.24 -22.44 -9.67
C ASP A 113 -0.22 -22.94 -9.72
N ALA A 114 -1.13 -22.15 -10.32
CA ALA A 114 -2.54 -22.51 -10.52
C ALA A 114 -2.84 -23.16 -11.90
N ASN A 115 -1.81 -23.44 -12.72
CA ASN A 115 -1.92 -24.01 -14.07
C ASN A 115 -2.81 -23.19 -15.04
N TYR A 116 -2.77 -21.85 -14.93
CA TYR A 116 -3.41 -20.94 -15.88
C TYR A 116 -2.46 -20.60 -17.03
N SER A 117 -3.04 -20.28 -18.19
CA SER A 117 -2.32 -19.89 -19.40
C SER A 117 -3.12 -18.86 -20.22
N ASN A 118 -2.54 -18.40 -21.34
CA ASN A 118 -3.06 -17.30 -22.14
C ASN A 118 -3.30 -16.03 -21.30
N CYS A 119 -2.24 -15.64 -20.59
CA CYS A 119 -2.26 -14.56 -19.62
C CYS A 119 -1.85 -13.23 -20.25
N THR A 120 -2.61 -12.18 -19.95
CA THR A 120 -2.36 -10.81 -20.39
C THR A 120 -2.23 -9.92 -19.17
N LEU A 121 -1.09 -9.23 -19.06
CA LEU A 121 -0.94 -8.11 -18.13
C LEU A 121 -1.93 -7.02 -18.53
N ARG A 122 -2.72 -6.54 -17.58
CA ARG A 122 -3.76 -5.52 -17.83
C ARG A 122 -3.22 -4.13 -17.58
N HIS A 123 -2.58 -3.90 -16.44
CA HIS A 123 -2.03 -2.61 -16.03
C HIS A 123 -1.20 -2.77 -14.74
N TYR A 124 -0.43 -1.73 -14.44
CA TYR A 124 0.21 -1.51 -13.16
C TYR A 124 -0.51 -0.41 -12.38
N LEU A 125 -0.46 -0.46 -11.05
CA LEU A 125 -0.95 0.62 -10.17
C LEU A 125 0.06 0.90 -9.06
N SER A 126 0.32 2.18 -8.79
CA SER A 126 1.08 2.61 -7.61
C SER A 126 0.33 2.29 -6.33
N ALA A 127 0.98 1.66 -5.35
CA ALA A 127 0.38 1.40 -4.04
C ALA A 127 0.11 2.69 -3.26
N GLY A 128 0.97 3.70 -3.40
CA GLY A 128 0.82 4.97 -2.70
C GLY A 128 -0.30 5.86 -3.25
N THR A 129 -0.50 5.87 -4.58
CA THR A 129 -1.40 6.82 -5.24
C THR A 129 -2.61 6.19 -5.91
N GLY A 130 -2.59 4.89 -6.17
CA GLY A 130 -3.62 4.19 -6.94
C GLY A 130 -3.67 4.57 -8.43
N ARG A 131 -2.68 5.34 -8.93
CA ARG A 131 -2.60 5.74 -10.34
C ARG A 131 -1.91 4.66 -11.17
N LYS A 132 -2.23 4.63 -12.46
CA LYS A 132 -1.54 3.76 -13.43
C LYS A 132 -0.09 4.16 -13.58
N GLU A 133 0.76 3.15 -13.63
CA GLU A 133 2.20 3.25 -13.89
C GLU A 133 2.51 2.78 -15.32
#